data_AF-A0AAE3ALW2-F1
#
_entry.id   AF-A0AAE3ALW2-F1
#
_cell.length_a   1.000
_cell.length_b   1.000
_cell.length_c   1.000
_cell.angle_alpha   90.00
_cell.angle_beta   90.00
_cell.angle_gamma   90.00
#
_symmetry.space_group_name_H-M   'P 1'
#
loop_
_entity.id
_entity.type
_entity.pdbx_description
1 polymer ?
#
loop_
_entity_poly.entity_id
_entity_poly.type
_entity_poly.pdbx_seq_one_letter_code
_entity_poly.pdbx_strand_id
1 'polypeptide(L)'
;MRTLSEIIVKRDYSQKRPSSTFYKDSPFWQKLLCICFVGLLTFAGLGEWKTLNNMLGGLPKIFTVGVIAMTVGYGFIYPDIEKLKKIIWPALACMSLIVALLLWSMVIWMMNLNNISTMVNACSKLVFQSISILTAVCGVYLFGSRTVDLFTIAMCMANAGIMVLEIPNFGLGPSIQSLITCLVTFGEAEGYARNLEIHDITFVLGQLVIYYVAFAPRETRKEKRQRIFFILVCTFFFIVGMKRIAIPAVVLFILVAYIVRLFKKKKLIFVLWGIAWVGFFFLYLYGVRTGVVS
;
A
#
# COMPACT_ATOMS: atom_id res chain seq x y z
N MET A 1 -12.86 32.08 -18.59
CA MET A 1 -12.22 30.78 -18.26
C MET A 1 -11.70 30.85 -16.82
N ARG A 2 -12.30 30.11 -15.88
CA ARG A 2 -11.82 30.08 -14.48
C ARG A 2 -10.46 29.37 -14.44
N THR A 3 -9.46 30.04 -13.88
CA THR A 3 -8.09 29.54 -13.79
C THR A 3 -8.05 28.31 -12.87
N LEU A 4 -7.28 27.30 -13.29
CA LEU A 4 -7.15 26.01 -12.59
C LEU A 4 -6.72 26.16 -11.11
N SER A 5 -6.13 27.30 -10.75
CA SER A 5 -5.78 27.69 -9.39
C SER A 5 -7.00 27.92 -8.50
N GLU A 6 -8.09 28.51 -9.02
CA GLU A 6 -9.31 28.72 -8.22
C GLU A 6 -10.02 27.40 -7.89
N ILE A 7 -9.97 26.41 -8.78
CA ILE A 7 -10.57 25.09 -8.55
C ILE A 7 -9.78 24.30 -7.48
N ILE A 8 -8.45 24.50 -7.41
CA ILE A 8 -7.58 23.86 -6.42
C ILE A 8 -7.68 24.56 -5.06
N VAL A 9 -7.82 25.89 -5.03
CA VAL A 9 -7.91 26.68 -3.79
C VAL A 9 -9.27 26.53 -3.10
N LYS A 10 -10.38 26.32 -3.84
CA LYS A 10 -11.72 26.16 -3.23
C LYS A 10 -12.00 24.78 -2.62
N ARG A 11 -11.26 23.73 -2.97
CA ARG A 11 -11.34 22.45 -2.27
C ARG A 11 -10.20 22.37 -1.28
N ASP A 12 -10.50 22.82 -0.09
CA ASP A 12 -9.65 22.74 1.09
C ASP A 12 -9.50 21.26 1.51
N TYR A 13 -8.69 20.50 0.76
CA TYR A 13 -8.30 19.12 1.11
C TYR A 13 -7.36 19.08 2.33
N SER A 14 -6.97 20.25 2.86
CA SER A 14 -6.07 20.42 4.01
C SER A 14 -6.79 20.22 5.34
N GLN A 15 -8.08 20.54 5.41
CA GLN A 15 -8.84 20.42 6.65
C GLN A 15 -9.35 18.98 6.83
N LYS A 16 -8.81 18.31 7.85
CA LYS A 16 -9.40 17.09 8.42
C LYS A 16 -10.74 17.41 9.10
N ARG A 17 -11.78 17.76 8.34
CA ARG A 17 -13.13 17.88 8.89
C ARG A 17 -13.73 16.48 9.05
N PRO A 18 -14.08 16.04 10.26
CA PRO A 18 -14.87 14.84 10.43
C PRO A 18 -16.28 15.11 9.89
N SER A 19 -16.60 14.59 8.71
CA SER A 19 -17.85 14.90 8.01
C SER A 19 -18.83 13.71 8.03
N SER A 20 -19.08 13.09 9.18
CA SER A 20 -20.30 12.30 9.38
C SER A 20 -20.89 12.64 10.75
N THR A 21 -22.21 12.70 10.82
CA THR A 21 -23.01 12.89 12.04
C THR A 21 -22.60 11.91 13.15
N PHE A 22 -22.26 10.67 12.82
CA PHE A 22 -21.78 9.67 13.78
C PHE A 22 -20.44 10.00 14.48
N TYR A 23 -19.59 10.86 13.88
CA TYR A 23 -18.37 11.34 14.54
C TYR A 23 -18.66 12.20 15.77
N LYS A 24 -19.91 12.70 15.89
CA LYS A 24 -20.40 13.52 17.00
C LYS A 24 -21.17 12.70 18.04
N ASP A 25 -21.85 11.64 17.64
CA ASP A 25 -22.95 11.08 18.44
C ASP A 25 -22.55 9.91 19.37
N SER A 26 -21.49 9.15 19.09
CA SER A 26 -20.98 8.15 20.05
C SER A 26 -19.48 7.80 19.89
N PRO A 27 -18.59 8.31 20.76
CA PRO A 27 -17.14 8.10 20.64
C PRO A 27 -16.71 6.63 20.86
N PHE A 28 -17.57 5.80 21.46
CA PHE A 28 -17.31 4.38 21.71
C PHE A 28 -17.31 3.54 20.43
N TRP A 29 -18.40 3.57 19.67
CA TRP A 29 -18.53 2.82 18.41
C TRP A 29 -17.48 3.21 17.38
N GLN A 30 -17.08 4.48 17.38
CA GLN A 30 -15.98 4.95 16.55
C GLN A 30 -14.64 4.32 16.92
N LYS A 31 -14.28 4.30 18.21
CA LYS A 31 -13.05 3.65 18.67
C LYS A 31 -13.09 2.16 18.36
N LEU A 32 -14.24 1.51 18.54
CA LEU A 32 -14.43 0.10 18.21
C LEU A 32 -14.20 -0.16 16.72
N LEU A 33 -14.81 0.62 15.82
CA LEU A 33 -14.59 0.50 14.37
C LEU A 33 -13.12 0.71 13.98
N CYS A 34 -12.44 1.69 14.58
CA CYS A 34 -11.01 1.91 14.34
C CYS A 34 -10.17 0.70 14.79
N ILE A 35 -10.43 0.18 15.99
CA ILE A 35 -9.71 -0.98 16.55
C ILE A 35 -9.97 -2.22 15.69
N CYS A 36 -11.21 -2.47 15.30
CA CYS A 36 -11.57 -3.58 14.41
C CYS A 36 -10.89 -3.44 13.04
N PHE A 37 -10.93 -2.27 12.42
CA PHE A 37 -10.28 -2.00 11.14
C PHE A 37 -8.78 -2.28 11.19
N VAL A 38 -8.11 -1.73 12.20
CA VAL A 38 -6.66 -1.90 12.39
C VAL A 38 -6.33 -3.35 12.70
N GLY A 39 -7.11 -4.02 13.56
CA GLY A 39 -6.93 -5.43 13.89
C GLY A 39 -7.04 -6.32 12.65
N LEU A 40 -8.13 -6.17 11.88
CA LEU A 40 -8.35 -6.94 10.64
C LEU A 40 -7.21 -6.73 9.64
N LEU A 41 -6.75 -5.50 9.44
CA LEU A 41 -5.61 -5.23 8.55
C LEU A 41 -4.29 -5.79 9.09
N THR A 42 -4.08 -5.77 10.41
CA THR A 42 -2.89 -6.33 11.05
C THR A 42 -2.85 -7.83 10.84
N PHE A 43 -3.95 -8.54 11.10
CA PHE A 43 -4.06 -9.97 10.85
C PHE A 43 -3.98 -10.32 9.36
N ALA A 44 -4.50 -9.45 8.48
CA ALA A 44 -4.32 -9.62 7.05
C ALA A 44 -2.84 -9.54 6.65
N GLY A 45 -2.10 -8.58 7.21
CA GLY A 45 -0.65 -8.46 7.02
C GLY A 45 0.12 -9.64 7.61
N LEU A 46 -0.29 -10.18 8.76
CA LEU A 46 0.37 -11.35 9.36
C LEU A 46 0.35 -12.60 8.47
N GLY A 47 -0.63 -12.74 7.56
CA GLY A 47 -0.65 -13.88 6.63
C GLY A 47 0.35 -13.77 5.48
N GLU A 48 1.15 -12.72 5.42
CA GLU A 48 2.39 -12.73 4.64
C GLU A 48 3.40 -13.72 5.23
N TRP A 49 3.38 -13.94 6.55
CA TRP A 49 4.28 -14.87 7.23
C TRP A 49 4.18 -16.28 6.66
N LYS A 50 5.30 -16.82 6.14
CA LYS A 50 5.33 -18.06 5.37
C LYS A 50 4.75 -19.25 6.15
N THR A 51 5.04 -19.33 7.44
CA THR A 51 4.54 -20.39 8.33
C THR A 51 3.02 -20.34 8.48
N LEU A 52 2.47 -19.12 8.65
CA LEU A 52 1.04 -18.90 8.84
C LEU A 52 0.26 -19.05 7.52
N ASN A 53 0.84 -18.60 6.41
CA ASN A 53 0.26 -18.78 5.08
C ASN A 53 0.20 -20.26 4.67
N ASN A 54 1.22 -21.05 5.01
CA ASN A 54 1.23 -22.50 4.75
C ASN A 54 0.20 -23.25 5.60
N MET A 55 -0.06 -22.80 6.83
CA MET A 55 -1.07 -23.42 7.70
C MET A 55 -2.50 -23.01 7.34
N LEU A 56 -2.70 -21.79 6.87
CA LEU A 56 -4.02 -21.15 6.80
C LEU A 56 -4.19 -20.32 5.52
N GLY A 57 -3.84 -20.90 4.35
CA GLY A 57 -3.67 -20.29 3.01
C GLY A 57 -4.77 -19.39 2.40
N GLY A 58 -5.73 -18.94 3.20
CA GLY A 58 -6.71 -17.90 2.88
C GLY A 58 -6.85 -16.79 3.92
N LEU A 59 -6.11 -16.79 5.05
CA LEU A 59 -6.31 -15.82 6.15
C LEU A 59 -6.27 -14.34 5.72
N PRO A 60 -5.27 -13.87 4.93
CA PRO A 60 -5.25 -12.48 4.47
C PRO A 60 -6.52 -12.04 3.74
N LYS A 61 -7.12 -12.99 3.01
CA LYS A 61 -8.30 -12.75 2.17
C LYS A 61 -9.55 -12.65 3.04
N ILE A 62 -9.68 -13.48 4.06
CA ILE A 62 -10.82 -13.46 4.97
C ILE A 62 -10.88 -12.14 5.74
N PHE A 63 -9.74 -11.66 6.23
CA PHE A 63 -9.71 -10.41 7.01
C PHE A 63 -9.93 -9.16 6.16
N THR A 64 -9.43 -9.13 4.91
CA THR A 64 -9.72 -8.03 3.97
C THR A 64 -11.20 -8.00 3.56
N VAL A 65 -11.82 -9.15 3.32
CA VAL A 65 -13.27 -9.26 3.12
C VAL A 65 -14.04 -8.80 4.37
N GLY A 66 -13.53 -9.10 5.57
CA GLY A 66 -14.09 -8.61 6.84
C GLY A 66 -14.16 -7.07 6.92
N VAL A 67 -13.13 -6.37 6.42
CA VAL A 67 -13.14 -4.90 6.34
C VAL A 67 -14.24 -4.40 5.40
N ILE A 68 -14.43 -5.06 4.26
CA ILE A 68 -15.47 -4.71 3.30
C ILE A 68 -16.85 -4.96 3.92
N ALA A 69 -17.09 -6.12 4.53
CA ALA A 69 -18.35 -6.47 5.18
C ALA A 69 -18.72 -5.48 6.29
N MET A 70 -17.74 -5.13 7.15
CA MET A 70 -17.91 -4.10 8.18
C MET A 70 -18.31 -2.75 7.58
N THR A 71 -17.70 -2.38 6.46
CA THR A 71 -17.99 -1.12 5.77
C THR A 71 -19.37 -1.10 5.14
N VAL A 72 -19.80 -2.22 4.54
CA VAL A 72 -21.15 -2.38 3.98
C VAL A 72 -22.19 -2.30 5.10
N GLY A 73 -21.95 -2.97 6.24
CA GLY A 73 -22.81 -2.86 7.41
C GLY A 73 -22.94 -1.43 7.91
N TYR A 74 -21.83 -0.69 8.03
CA TYR A 74 -21.86 0.73 8.38
C TYR A 74 -22.63 1.57 7.35
N GLY A 75 -22.43 1.31 6.05
CA GLY A 75 -23.12 2.01 4.97
C GLY A 75 -24.63 1.77 4.94
N PHE A 76 -25.09 0.59 5.40
CA PHE A 76 -26.52 0.28 5.49
C PHE A 76 -27.19 1.00 6.66
N ILE A 77 -26.50 1.11 7.81
CA ILE A 77 -27.02 1.81 8.99
C ILE A 77 -26.98 3.33 8.77
N TYR A 78 -25.91 3.86 8.16
CA TYR A 78 -25.71 5.29 7.93
C TYR A 78 -25.20 5.57 6.50
N PRO A 79 -26.10 5.70 5.53
CA PRO A 79 -25.72 5.98 4.14
C PRO A 79 -25.23 7.42 3.97
N ASP A 80 -23.96 7.59 3.58
CA ASP A 80 -23.35 8.88 3.22
C ASP A 80 -23.13 8.95 1.70
N ILE A 81 -24.19 9.30 0.98
CA ILE A 81 -24.22 9.31 -0.49
C ILE A 81 -23.23 10.34 -1.07
N GLU A 82 -22.98 11.44 -0.37
CA GLU A 82 -22.04 12.48 -0.83
C GLU A 82 -20.59 12.00 -0.83
N LYS A 83 -20.16 11.30 0.22
CA LYS A 83 -18.83 10.67 0.24
C LYS A 83 -18.72 9.58 -0.79
N LEU A 84 -19.75 8.73 -0.91
CA LEU A 84 -19.77 7.64 -1.87
C LEU A 84 -19.57 8.16 -3.30
N LYS A 85 -20.30 9.23 -3.69
CA LYS A 85 -20.18 9.87 -5.00
C LYS A 85 -18.80 10.49 -5.26
N LYS A 86 -18.09 10.95 -4.23
CA LYS A 86 -16.72 11.47 -4.37
C LYS A 86 -15.69 10.36 -4.55
N ILE A 87 -15.90 9.21 -3.91
CA ILE A 87 -14.94 8.08 -3.91
C ILE A 87 -15.14 7.16 -5.12
N ILE A 88 -16.37 7.06 -5.66
CA ILE A 88 -16.69 6.15 -6.76
C ILE A 88 -15.89 6.46 -8.04
N TRP A 89 -15.59 7.72 -8.32
CA TRP A 89 -14.81 8.12 -9.50
C TRP A 89 -13.36 7.61 -9.45
N PRO A 90 -12.57 7.89 -8.39
CA PRO A 90 -11.28 7.25 -8.19
C PRO A 90 -11.34 5.73 -8.20
N ALA A 91 -12.35 5.13 -7.55
CA ALA A 91 -12.51 3.68 -7.48
C ALA A 91 -12.71 3.07 -8.88
N LEU A 92 -13.61 3.64 -9.69
CA LEU A 92 -13.85 3.20 -11.06
C LEU A 92 -12.61 3.36 -11.94
N ALA A 93 -11.84 4.44 -11.78
CA ALA A 93 -10.59 4.61 -12.51
C ALA A 93 -9.54 3.55 -12.14
N CYS A 94 -9.45 3.16 -10.87
CA CYS A 94 -8.55 2.08 -10.45
C CYS A 94 -9.05 0.70 -10.93
N MET A 95 -10.35 0.45 -10.88
CA MET A 95 -10.95 -0.80 -11.34
C MET A 95 -10.89 -0.95 -12.87
N SER A 96 -11.01 0.15 -13.62
CA SER A 96 -10.89 0.11 -15.09
C SER A 96 -9.48 -0.29 -15.54
N LEU A 97 -8.44 0.06 -14.78
CA LEU A 97 -7.08 -0.42 -15.04
C LEU A 97 -6.95 -1.94 -14.88
N ILE A 98 -7.62 -2.53 -13.87
CA ILE A 98 -7.67 -3.99 -13.72
C ILE A 98 -8.39 -4.62 -14.91
N VAL A 99 -9.51 -4.04 -15.34
CA VAL A 99 -10.26 -4.53 -16.52
C VAL A 99 -9.39 -4.43 -17.78
N ALA A 100 -8.65 -3.33 -17.97
CA ALA A 100 -7.73 -3.19 -19.09
C ALA A 100 -6.63 -4.27 -19.07
N LEU A 101 -6.07 -4.57 -17.88
CA LEU A 101 -5.09 -5.66 -17.70
C LEU A 101 -5.70 -7.03 -18.00
N LEU A 102 -6.96 -7.27 -17.61
CA LEU A 102 -7.69 -8.50 -17.93
C LEU A 102 -7.89 -8.64 -19.45
N LEU A 103 -8.32 -7.57 -20.12
CA LEU A 103 -8.53 -7.56 -21.56
C LEU A 103 -7.23 -7.81 -22.32
N TRP A 104 -6.12 -7.21 -21.89
CA TRP A 104 -4.80 -7.49 -22.47
C TRP A 104 -4.34 -8.94 -22.21
N SER A 105 -4.62 -9.46 -21.02
CA SER A 105 -4.29 -10.86 -20.67
C SER A 105 -5.08 -11.85 -21.53
N MET A 106 -6.35 -11.56 -21.84
CA MET A 106 -7.17 -12.35 -22.75
C MET A 106 -6.57 -12.41 -24.17
N VAL A 107 -6.05 -11.28 -24.68
CA VAL A 107 -5.37 -11.25 -25.99
C VAL A 107 -4.17 -12.21 -26.00
N ILE A 108 -3.36 -12.21 -24.95
CA ILE A 108 -2.20 -13.10 -24.84
C ILE A 108 -2.66 -14.57 -24.78
N TRP A 109 -3.71 -14.89 -24.02
CA TRP A 109 -4.20 -16.27 -23.92
C TRP A 109 -4.75 -16.80 -25.23
N MET A 110 -5.42 -15.95 -26.02
CA MET A 110 -5.88 -16.31 -27.36
C MET A 110 -4.71 -16.53 -28.33
N MET A 111 -3.62 -15.75 -28.20
CA MET A 111 -2.46 -15.85 -29.10
C MET A 111 -1.51 -17.01 -28.76
N ASN A 112 -1.38 -17.38 -27.49
CA ASN A 112 -0.42 -18.40 -27.02
C ASN A 112 -1.04 -19.77 -26.65
N LEU A 113 -2.37 -19.96 -26.75
CA LEU A 113 -3.07 -21.20 -26.37
C LEU A 113 -2.62 -21.73 -24.99
N ASN A 114 -2.61 -20.84 -23.99
CA ASN A 114 -2.11 -21.16 -22.65
C ASN A 114 -3.00 -22.17 -21.88
N ASN A 115 -2.38 -22.97 -21.01
CA ASN A 115 -3.08 -23.93 -20.14
C ASN A 115 -4.11 -23.26 -19.21
N ILE A 116 -5.27 -23.90 -19.03
CA ILE A 116 -6.37 -23.42 -18.17
C ILE A 116 -5.90 -23.10 -16.74
N SER A 117 -4.94 -23.85 -16.20
CA SER A 117 -4.36 -23.60 -14.87
C SER A 117 -3.67 -22.23 -14.77
N THR A 118 -2.96 -21.81 -15.82
CA THR A 118 -2.31 -20.49 -15.86
C THR A 118 -3.34 -19.35 -15.95
N MET A 119 -4.45 -19.59 -16.65
CA MET A 119 -5.56 -18.66 -16.77
C MET A 119 -6.30 -18.48 -15.44
N VAL A 120 -6.61 -19.59 -14.75
CA VAL A 120 -7.26 -19.56 -13.42
C VAL A 120 -6.38 -18.85 -12.40
N ASN A 121 -5.07 -19.08 -12.42
CA ASN A 121 -4.13 -18.39 -11.54
C ASN A 121 -4.08 -16.88 -11.79
N ALA A 122 -4.10 -16.46 -13.06
CA ALA A 122 -4.12 -15.04 -13.40
C ALA A 122 -5.46 -14.37 -13.03
N CYS A 123 -6.60 -15.02 -13.30
CA CYS A 123 -7.92 -14.54 -12.89
C CYS A 123 -8.01 -14.38 -11.37
N SER A 124 -7.51 -15.37 -10.62
CA SER A 124 -7.44 -15.32 -9.16
C SER A 124 -6.66 -14.10 -8.67
N LYS A 125 -5.50 -13.80 -9.27
CA LYS A 125 -4.69 -12.61 -8.93
C LYS A 125 -5.46 -11.31 -9.18
N LEU A 126 -6.19 -11.20 -10.29
CA LEU A 126 -6.97 -10.00 -10.62
C LEU A 126 -8.15 -9.80 -9.65
N VAL A 127 -8.81 -10.88 -9.23
CA VAL A 127 -9.85 -10.83 -8.20
C VAL A 127 -9.27 -10.35 -6.87
N PHE A 128 -8.11 -10.87 -6.45
CA PHE A 128 -7.46 -10.41 -5.22
C PHE A 128 -7.05 -8.94 -5.28
N GLN A 129 -6.51 -8.49 -6.40
CA GLN A 129 -6.17 -7.07 -6.58
C GLN A 129 -7.41 -6.17 -6.51
N SER A 130 -8.54 -6.64 -7.05
CA SER A 130 -9.83 -5.93 -6.97
C SER A 130 -10.33 -5.81 -5.52
N ILE A 131 -10.23 -6.89 -4.74
CA ILE A 131 -10.59 -6.90 -3.30
C ILE A 131 -9.71 -5.93 -2.52
N SER A 132 -8.41 -5.86 -2.82
CA SER A 132 -7.49 -4.90 -2.19
C SER A 132 -7.86 -3.45 -2.48
N ILE A 133 -8.22 -3.12 -3.73
CA ILE A 133 -8.70 -1.77 -4.09
C ILE A 133 -10.00 -1.45 -3.37
N LEU A 134 -10.94 -2.41 -3.33
CA LEU A 134 -12.21 -2.23 -2.64
C LEU A 134 -12.00 -2.00 -1.13
N THR A 135 -11.08 -2.73 -0.52
CA THR A 135 -10.68 -2.56 0.89
C THR A 135 -10.13 -1.16 1.15
N ALA A 136 -9.28 -0.64 0.25
CA ALA A 136 -8.76 0.72 0.35
C ALA A 136 -9.88 1.78 0.23
N VAL A 137 -10.80 1.59 -0.72
CA VAL A 137 -11.99 2.44 -0.92
C VAL A 137 -12.88 2.43 0.33
N CYS A 138 -13.12 1.25 0.89
CA CYS A 138 -13.88 1.05 2.12
C CYS A 138 -13.25 1.79 3.31
N GLY A 139 -11.92 1.69 3.47
CA GLY A 139 -11.20 2.45 4.49
C GLY A 139 -11.41 3.96 4.33
N VAL A 140 -11.24 4.48 3.11
CA VAL A 140 -11.44 5.91 2.81
C VAL A 140 -12.89 6.34 3.05
N TYR A 141 -13.88 5.49 2.76
CA TYR A 141 -15.27 5.77 3.05
C TYR A 141 -15.54 5.88 4.56
N LEU A 142 -14.99 4.97 5.37
CA LEU A 142 -15.16 4.95 6.83
C LEU A 142 -14.42 6.09 7.54
N PHE A 143 -13.12 6.28 7.24
CA PHE A 143 -12.22 7.11 8.04
C PHE A 143 -11.66 8.32 7.29
N GLY A 144 -11.95 8.47 5.99
CA GLY A 144 -11.48 9.59 5.18
C GLY A 144 -9.96 9.65 5.13
N SER A 145 -9.39 10.81 5.46
CA SER A 145 -7.94 11.03 5.46
C SER A 145 -7.21 10.27 6.57
N ARG A 146 -7.89 9.86 7.65
CA ARG A 146 -7.27 9.07 8.74
C ARG A 146 -6.99 7.63 8.34
N THR A 147 -7.55 7.15 7.24
CA THR A 147 -7.35 5.78 6.73
C THR A 147 -5.88 5.45 6.52
N VAL A 148 -5.10 6.40 5.98
CA VAL A 148 -3.67 6.17 5.70
C VAL A 148 -2.87 6.03 7.00
N ASP A 149 -3.22 6.81 8.03
CA ASP A 149 -2.59 6.70 9.36
C ASP A 149 -2.95 5.37 10.03
N LEU A 150 -4.21 4.94 9.97
CA LEU A 150 -4.67 3.65 10.51
C LEU A 150 -4.04 2.47 9.77
N PHE A 151 -3.94 2.55 8.44
CA PHE A 151 -3.28 1.56 7.61
C PHE A 151 -1.79 1.45 7.96
N THR A 152 -1.12 2.59 8.16
CA THR A 152 0.30 2.62 8.58
C THR A 152 0.50 1.93 9.92
N ILE A 153 -0.36 2.22 10.91
CA ILE A 153 -0.32 1.57 12.22
C ILE A 153 -0.52 0.06 12.07
N ALA A 154 -1.50 -0.38 11.27
CA ALA A 154 -1.76 -1.80 11.04
C ALA A 154 -0.56 -2.52 10.41
N MET A 155 0.07 -1.92 9.39
CA MET A 155 1.25 -2.50 8.74
C MET A 155 2.47 -2.54 9.67
N CYS A 156 2.67 -1.51 10.50
CA CYS A 156 3.72 -1.51 11.51
C CYS A 156 3.50 -2.60 12.56
N MET A 157 2.25 -2.79 13.02
CA MET A 157 1.93 -3.84 13.98
C MET A 157 2.04 -5.24 13.37
N ALA A 158 1.68 -5.41 12.09
CA ALA A 158 1.87 -6.68 11.39
C ALA A 158 3.35 -7.02 11.33
N ASN A 159 4.19 -6.06 10.91
CA ASN A 159 5.63 -6.26 10.81
C ASN A 159 6.28 -6.53 12.19
N ALA A 160 5.89 -5.76 13.22
CA ALA A 160 6.35 -6.00 14.59
C ALA A 160 5.90 -7.38 15.10
N GLY A 161 4.67 -7.80 14.78
CA GLY A 161 4.16 -9.13 15.11
C GLY A 161 4.99 -10.24 14.47
N ILE A 162 5.32 -10.13 13.18
CA ILE A 162 6.19 -11.09 12.49
C ILE A 162 7.56 -11.15 13.16
N MET A 163 8.18 -10.00 13.45
CA MET A 163 9.46 -9.95 14.15
C MET A 163 9.41 -10.69 15.49
N VAL A 164 8.37 -10.47 16.30
CA VAL A 164 8.21 -11.12 17.60
C VAL A 164 7.95 -12.62 17.47
N LEU A 165 7.14 -13.04 16.50
CA LEU A 165 6.81 -14.45 16.27
C LEU A 165 8.01 -15.26 15.74
N GLU A 166 8.98 -14.61 15.10
CA GLU A 166 10.20 -15.26 14.63
C GLU A 166 11.31 -15.35 15.69
N ILE A 167 11.23 -14.59 16.79
CA ILE A 167 12.24 -14.62 17.87
C ILE A 167 12.39 -16.03 18.48
N PRO A 168 11.32 -16.78 18.80
CA PRO A 168 11.43 -18.13 19.34
C PRO A 168 12.11 -19.13 18.40
N ASN A 169 12.05 -18.90 17.08
CA ASN A 169 12.62 -19.82 16.09
C ASN A 169 14.16 -19.72 16.01
N PHE A 170 14.73 -18.56 16.34
CA PHE A 170 16.16 -18.28 16.16
C PHE A 170 16.89 -17.88 17.45
N GLY A 171 16.16 -17.49 18.50
CA GLY A 171 16.70 -16.97 19.76
C GLY A 171 17.08 -15.48 19.68
N LEU A 172 16.89 -14.76 20.79
CA LEU A 172 17.08 -13.30 20.86
C LEU A 172 18.48 -12.82 20.44
N GLY A 173 19.53 -13.48 20.94
CA GLY A 173 20.92 -13.11 20.65
C GLY A 173 21.28 -13.26 19.16
N PRO A 174 21.09 -14.46 18.58
CA PRO A 174 21.33 -14.69 17.15
C PRO A 174 20.47 -13.82 16.24
N SER A 175 19.21 -13.52 16.61
CA SER A 175 18.34 -12.59 15.88
C SER A 175 18.91 -11.18 15.81
N ILE A 176 19.39 -10.62 16.93
CA ILE A 176 19.97 -9.28 16.98
C ILE A 176 21.28 -9.23 16.18
N GLN A 177 22.14 -10.25 16.34
CA GLN A 177 23.40 -10.32 15.62
C GLN A 177 23.16 -10.45 14.10
N SER A 178 22.20 -11.29 13.68
CA SER A 178 21.79 -11.42 12.28
C SER A 178 21.27 -10.09 11.70
N LEU A 179 20.47 -9.32 12.46
CA LEU A 179 20.02 -7.98 12.04
C LEU A 179 21.18 -6.97 11.94
N ILE A 180 22.10 -6.95 12.90
CA ILE A 180 23.26 -6.05 12.87
C ILE A 180 24.18 -6.39 11.70
N THR A 181 24.48 -7.67 11.50
CA THR A 181 25.29 -8.14 10.38
C THR A 181 24.61 -7.81 9.05
N CYS A 182 23.29 -7.99 8.94
CA CYS A 182 22.54 -7.59 7.74
C CYS A 182 22.64 -6.08 7.47
N LEU A 183 22.53 -5.25 8.51
CA LEU A 183 22.55 -3.79 8.41
C LEU A 183 23.95 -3.23 8.10
N VAL A 184 25.00 -3.82 8.67
CA VAL A 184 26.40 -3.36 8.51
C VAL A 184 27.01 -3.88 7.21
N THR A 185 26.79 -5.15 6.88
CA THR A 185 27.46 -5.80 5.74
C THR A 185 26.72 -5.56 4.43
N PHE A 186 25.52 -4.97 4.47
CA PHE A 186 24.64 -4.74 3.31
C PHE A 186 24.50 -5.97 2.40
N GLY A 187 24.69 -7.17 2.96
CA GLY A 187 25.15 -8.30 2.18
C GLY A 187 25.02 -9.64 2.88
N GLU A 188 24.03 -10.41 2.41
CA GLU A 188 23.65 -11.78 2.82
C GLU A 188 22.82 -11.82 4.11
N ALA A 189 21.49 -11.90 3.93
CA ALA A 189 20.59 -12.24 5.02
C ALA A 189 20.72 -13.73 5.30
N GLU A 190 21.23 -14.09 6.49
CA GLU A 190 21.30 -15.45 6.99
C GLU A 190 20.44 -15.62 8.25
N GLY A 191 19.75 -16.76 8.36
CA GLY A 191 18.90 -17.09 9.51
C GLY A 191 17.69 -16.15 9.68
N TYR A 192 17.60 -15.48 10.84
CA TYR A 192 16.47 -14.63 11.24
C TYR A 192 16.18 -13.50 10.23
N ALA A 193 17.23 -12.79 9.77
CA ALA A 193 17.09 -11.72 8.79
C ALA A 193 16.50 -12.20 7.46
N ARG A 194 16.71 -13.47 7.07
CA ARG A 194 16.19 -14.05 5.82
C ARG A 194 14.72 -14.41 5.89
N ASN A 195 14.25 -14.88 7.06
CA ASN A 195 12.82 -15.09 7.28
C ASN A 195 12.05 -13.77 7.36
N LEU A 196 12.71 -12.71 7.84
CA LEU A 196 12.23 -11.33 7.82
C LEU A 196 12.33 -10.63 6.45
N GLU A 197 13.14 -11.17 5.53
CA GLU A 197 13.35 -10.63 4.17
C GLU A 197 12.19 -10.96 3.22
N ILE A 198 11.28 -11.84 3.64
CA ILE A 198 10.04 -12.08 2.95
C ILE A 198 9.07 -10.98 3.41
N HIS A 199 8.05 -10.68 2.62
CA HIS A 199 6.86 -9.88 2.93
C HIS A 199 6.84 -8.51 2.22
N ASP A 200 5.92 -8.42 1.26
CA ASP A 200 5.54 -7.23 0.50
C ASP A 200 5.24 -6.01 1.39
N ILE A 201 5.01 -6.24 2.69
CA ILE A 201 4.84 -5.24 3.75
C ILE A 201 6.02 -4.28 3.82
N THR A 202 7.26 -4.76 3.69
CA THR A 202 8.46 -3.89 3.76
C THR A 202 8.46 -2.89 2.60
N PHE A 203 8.05 -3.33 1.41
CA PHE A 203 7.89 -2.44 0.26
C PHE A 203 6.77 -1.42 0.47
N VAL A 204 5.64 -1.85 1.04
CA VAL A 204 4.53 -0.95 1.43
C VAL A 204 4.99 0.09 2.44
N LEU A 205 5.80 -0.27 3.44
CA LEU A 205 6.37 0.68 4.40
C LEU A 205 7.24 1.73 3.71
N GLY A 206 8.03 1.36 2.69
CA GLY A 206 8.77 2.30 1.85
C GLY A 206 7.86 3.30 1.12
N GLN A 207 6.76 2.81 0.55
CA GLN A 207 5.74 3.66 -0.09
C GLN A 207 5.07 4.62 0.93
N LEU A 208 4.85 4.16 2.17
CA LEU A 208 4.31 4.99 3.25
C LEU A 208 5.31 6.08 3.69
N VAL A 209 6.61 5.78 3.79
CA VAL A 209 7.66 6.79 4.05
C VAL A 209 7.58 7.89 2.99
N ILE A 210 7.50 7.50 1.72
CA ILE A 210 7.34 8.44 0.60
C ILE A 210 6.08 9.27 0.77
N TYR A 211 4.93 8.66 1.04
CA TYR A 211 3.67 9.39 1.24
C TYR A 211 3.82 10.45 2.33
N TYR A 212 4.38 10.08 3.48
CA TYR A 212 4.58 11.01 4.58
C TYR A 212 5.60 12.08 4.21
N VAL A 213 6.73 11.75 3.59
CA VAL A 213 7.75 12.75 3.18
C VAL A 213 7.22 13.70 2.10
N ALA A 214 6.50 13.17 1.10
CA ALA A 214 6.13 13.85 -0.13
C ALA A 214 4.80 14.63 -0.02
N PHE A 215 3.74 13.99 0.51
CA PHE A 215 2.34 14.40 0.32
C PHE A 215 1.56 14.68 1.60
N ALA A 216 2.04 14.27 2.78
CA ALA A 216 1.30 14.50 4.02
C ALA A 216 1.13 16.00 4.35
N PRO A 217 -0.06 16.43 4.82
CA PRO A 217 -0.38 17.83 5.13
C PRO A 217 0.51 18.40 6.25
N ARG A 218 0.81 19.70 6.18
CA ARG A 218 1.86 20.36 7.00
C ARG A 218 1.35 21.42 7.97
N GLU A 219 0.03 21.54 8.11
CA GLU A 219 -0.60 22.76 8.65
C GLU A 219 -0.47 22.91 10.18
N THR A 220 -0.49 21.82 10.96
CA THR A 220 -0.44 21.92 12.44
C THR A 220 0.82 21.30 13.07
N ARG A 221 1.31 21.90 14.18
CA ARG A 221 2.47 21.39 14.94
C ARG A 221 2.26 19.94 15.43
N LYS A 222 1.05 19.58 15.85
CA LYS A 222 0.71 18.23 16.31
C LYS A 222 0.82 17.21 15.17
N GLU A 223 0.30 17.54 13.99
CA GLU A 223 0.40 16.69 12.80
C GLU A 223 1.84 16.57 12.30
N LYS A 224 2.64 17.64 12.40
CA LYS A 224 4.07 17.59 12.06
C LYS A 224 4.84 16.61 12.95
N ARG A 225 4.55 16.59 14.27
CA ARG A 225 5.17 15.63 15.21
C ARG A 225 4.74 14.19 14.92
N GLN A 226 3.44 13.96 14.71
CA GLN A 226 2.92 12.63 14.36
C GLN A 226 3.50 12.11 13.04
N ARG A 227 3.62 12.97 12.03
CA ARG A 227 4.24 12.64 10.75
C ARG A 227 5.71 12.26 10.90
N ILE A 228 6.50 13.03 11.66
CA ILE A 228 7.91 12.70 11.91
C ILE A 228 8.01 11.35 12.61
N PHE A 229 7.13 11.08 13.58
CA PHE A 229 7.06 9.79 14.24
C PHE A 229 6.77 8.65 13.24
N PHE A 230 5.75 8.77 12.38
CA PHE A 230 5.46 7.76 11.37
C PHE A 230 6.60 7.59 10.35
N ILE A 231 7.28 8.67 9.95
CA ILE A 231 8.47 8.57 9.09
C ILE A 231 9.54 7.76 9.79
N LEU A 232 9.88 8.09 11.05
CA LEU A 232 10.92 7.38 11.79
C LEU A 232 10.58 5.90 11.98
N VAL A 233 9.33 5.59 12.35
CA VAL A 233 8.87 4.21 12.56
C VAL A 233 8.86 3.42 11.26
N CYS A 234 8.30 3.97 10.18
CA CYS A 234 8.29 3.30 8.88
C CYS A 234 9.70 3.14 8.32
N THR A 235 10.58 4.14 8.46
CA THR A 235 11.98 4.05 8.04
C THR A 235 12.74 3.01 8.86
N PHE A 236 12.51 2.92 10.17
CA PHE A 236 13.11 1.88 11.01
C PHE A 236 12.70 0.48 10.53
N PHE A 237 11.39 0.21 10.41
CA PHE A 237 10.91 -1.09 9.96
C PHE A 237 11.29 -1.40 8.51
N PHE A 238 11.39 -0.38 7.66
CA PHE A 238 11.88 -0.50 6.28
C PHE A 238 13.35 -0.92 6.24
N ILE A 239 14.21 -0.32 7.07
CA ILE A 239 15.63 -0.67 7.16
C ILE A 239 15.80 -2.10 7.72
N VAL A 240 15.07 -2.42 8.79
CA VAL A 240 15.13 -3.75 9.43
C VAL A 240 14.68 -4.86 8.49
N GLY A 241 13.69 -4.60 7.64
CA GLY A 241 13.13 -5.61 6.76
C GLY A 241 13.92 -5.91 5.48
N MET A 242 15.07 -5.25 5.21
CA MET A 242 15.51 -5.11 3.82
C MET A 242 16.72 -5.88 3.29
N LYS A 243 16.45 -6.38 2.08
CA LYS A 243 17.31 -6.76 0.95
C LYS A 243 17.90 -5.54 0.21
N ARG A 244 19.06 -5.75 -0.42
CA ARG A 244 19.91 -4.80 -1.19
C ARG A 244 19.20 -3.86 -2.19
N ILE A 245 18.01 -4.21 -2.69
CA ILE A 245 17.33 -3.52 -3.82
C ILE A 245 16.57 -2.26 -3.40
N ALA A 246 16.11 -2.19 -2.15
CA ALA A 246 15.17 -1.15 -1.78
C ALA A 246 15.84 0.15 -1.25
N ILE A 247 17.16 0.13 -0.97
CA ILE A 247 17.95 1.35 -0.74
C ILE A 247 18.07 2.16 -2.04
N PRO A 248 18.50 1.58 -3.18
CA PRO A 248 18.41 2.24 -4.48
C PRO A 248 17.00 2.74 -4.79
N ALA A 249 15.96 1.95 -4.48
CA ALA A 249 14.58 2.35 -4.72
C ALA A 249 14.20 3.61 -3.92
N VAL A 250 14.54 3.70 -2.63
CA VAL A 250 14.24 4.88 -1.80
C VAL A 250 15.06 6.09 -2.23
N VAL A 251 16.34 5.92 -2.54
CA VAL A 251 17.18 7.02 -3.04
C VAL A 251 16.61 7.56 -4.36
N LEU A 252 16.32 6.66 -5.31
CA LEU A 252 15.70 7.01 -6.58
C LEU A 252 14.35 7.71 -6.36
N PHE A 253 13.54 7.24 -5.42
CA PHE A 253 12.23 7.83 -5.14
C PHE A 253 12.32 9.22 -4.50
N ILE A 254 13.27 9.44 -3.58
CA ILE A 254 13.53 10.76 -2.98
C ILE A 254 13.99 11.73 -4.07
N LEU A 255 14.89 11.30 -4.96
CA LEU A 255 15.40 12.08 -6.07
C LEU A 255 14.26 12.45 -7.03
N VAL A 256 13.43 11.48 -7.38
CA VAL A 256 12.21 11.66 -8.16
C VAL A 256 11.22 12.63 -7.49
N ALA A 257 10.94 12.46 -6.20
CA ALA A 257 10.03 13.33 -5.45
C ALA A 257 10.57 14.77 -5.35
N TYR A 258 11.90 14.92 -5.24
CA TYR A 258 12.58 16.20 -5.29
C TYR A 258 12.45 16.86 -6.67
N ILE A 259 12.70 16.10 -7.75
CA ILE A 259 12.49 16.54 -9.13
C ILE A 259 11.04 17.02 -9.31
N VAL A 260 10.04 16.19 -8.98
CA VAL A 260 8.61 16.55 -9.12
C VAL A 260 8.23 17.81 -8.33
N ARG A 261 8.92 18.09 -7.21
CA ARG A 261 8.72 19.30 -6.41
C ARG A 261 9.34 20.55 -7.02
N LEU A 262 10.45 20.42 -7.74
CA LEU A 262 11.12 21.54 -8.41
C LEU A 262 10.31 22.09 -9.59
N PHE A 263 9.50 21.24 -10.23
CA PHE A 263 8.76 21.63 -11.43
C PHE A 263 7.35 22.15 -11.14
N LYS A 264 7.07 23.39 -11.55
CA LYS A 264 5.76 24.06 -11.39
C LYS A 264 4.64 23.45 -12.26
N LYS A 265 4.96 22.81 -13.40
CA LYS A 265 3.97 22.21 -14.34
C LYS A 265 3.84 20.70 -14.17
N LYS A 266 3.19 20.27 -13.08
CA LYS A 266 3.05 18.84 -12.71
C LYS A 266 2.43 17.95 -13.81
N LYS A 267 1.46 18.46 -14.58
CA LYS A 267 0.79 17.68 -15.65
C LYS A 267 1.75 17.25 -16.77
N LEU A 268 2.68 18.12 -17.18
CA LEU A 268 3.61 17.82 -18.27
C LEU A 268 4.58 16.70 -17.89
N ILE A 269 5.03 16.68 -16.63
CA ILE A 269 5.91 15.63 -16.11
C ILE A 269 5.19 14.29 -16.09
N PHE A 270 3.97 14.22 -15.56
CA PHE A 270 3.23 12.96 -15.56
C PHE A 270 3.03 12.40 -16.97
N VAL A 271 2.79 13.26 -17.97
CA VAL A 271 2.67 12.84 -19.37
C VAL A 271 4.01 12.34 -19.93
N LEU A 272 5.10 13.11 -19.76
CA LEU A 272 6.43 12.72 -20.22
C LEU A 272 6.91 11.42 -19.57
N TRP A 273 6.59 11.23 -18.30
CA TRP A 273 6.94 10.03 -17.56
C TRP A 273 6.12 8.82 -18.00
N GLY A 274 4.84 9.02 -18.31
CA GLY A 274 4.01 7.99 -18.94
C GLY A 274 4.58 7.55 -20.29
N ILE A 275 4.99 8.50 -21.13
CA ILE A 275 5.64 8.22 -22.43
C ILE A 275 6.96 7.48 -22.22
N ALA A 276 7.79 7.91 -21.26
CA ALA A 276 9.06 7.27 -20.94
C ALA A 276 8.87 5.82 -20.45
N TRP A 277 7.86 5.57 -19.61
CA TRP A 277 7.53 4.22 -19.15
C TRP A 277 7.03 3.32 -20.27
N VAL A 278 6.17 3.83 -21.16
CA VAL A 278 5.72 3.09 -22.34
C VAL A 278 6.91 2.72 -23.22
N GLY A 279 7.82 3.67 -23.49
CA GLY A 279 9.04 3.42 -24.26
C GLY A 279 9.95 2.39 -23.59
N PHE A 280 10.14 2.48 -22.27
CA PHE A 280 10.92 1.52 -21.48
C PHE A 280 10.33 0.10 -21.54
N PHE A 281 9.01 -0.05 -21.39
CA PHE A 281 8.36 -1.36 -21.48
C PHE A 281 8.47 -1.98 -22.88
N PHE A 282 8.38 -1.17 -23.93
CA PHE A 282 8.60 -1.64 -25.31
C PHE A 282 10.04 -2.08 -25.54
N LEU A 283 11.01 -1.31 -25.06
CA LEU A 283 12.43 -1.66 -25.12
C LEU A 283 12.75 -2.93 -24.32
N TYR A 284 12.14 -3.08 -23.14
CA TYR A 284 12.27 -4.28 -22.32
C TYR A 284 11.69 -5.51 -23.02
N LEU A 285 10.47 -5.42 -23.55
CA LEU A 285 9.85 -6.50 -24.34
C LEU A 285 10.69 -6.86 -25.57
N TYR A 286 11.26 -5.87 -26.24
CA TYR A 286 12.17 -6.08 -27.35
C TYR A 286 13.46 -6.77 -26.90
N GLY A 287 14.03 -6.37 -25.75
CA GLY A 287 15.22 -6.98 -25.15
C GLY A 287 15.01 -8.44 -24.74
N VAL A 288 13.84 -8.75 -24.17
CA VAL A 288 13.44 -10.14 -23.84
C VAL A 288 13.25 -10.96 -25.12
N ARG A 289 12.61 -10.38 -26.15
CA ARG A 289 12.38 -11.07 -27.43
C ARG A 289 13.66 -11.33 -28.23
N THR A 290 14.66 -10.46 -28.08
CA THR A 290 15.97 -10.58 -28.74
C THR A 290 16.99 -11.37 -27.91
N GLY A 291 16.62 -11.84 -26.71
CA GLY A 291 17.47 -12.63 -25.82
C GLY A 291 18.61 -11.84 -25.15
N VAL A 292 18.58 -10.51 -25.22
CA VAL A 292 19.59 -9.62 -24.63
C VAL A 292 19.36 -9.44 -23.12
N VAL A 293 18.11 -9.60 -22.68
CA VAL A 293 17.71 -9.51 -21.27
C VAL A 293 17.02 -10.82 -20.89
N SER A 294 17.62 -11.56 -19.96
CA SER A 294 17.07 -12.81 -19.41
C SER A 294 16.19 -12.58 -18.19
#